data_AF-A0A099JHG9-F1
#
_entry.id   AF-A0A099JHG9-F1
#
_cell.length_a   1.000
_cell.length_b   1.000
_cell.length_c   1.000
_cell.angle_alpha   90.00
_cell.angle_beta   90.00
_cell.angle_gamma   90.00
#
_symmetry.space_group_name_H-M   'P 1'
#
loop_
_entity.id
_entity.type
_entity.pdbx_description
1 polymer ?
#
loop_
_entity_poly.entity_id
_entity_poly.type
_entity_poly.pdbx_seq_one_letter_code
_entity_poly.pdbx_strand_id
1 'polypeptide(L)' 'MPDPVTFLAGAALGTRVVVRTRIEGGYTDAVGYLREAPPASVVVETKRGLVTLALSDVEAAKEVPPPPAPRAPRR' A
#
# COMPACT_ATOMS: atom_id res chain seq x y z
N MET A 1 -13.57 -9.00 -4.43
CA MET A 1 -12.86 -7.70 -4.34
C MET A 1 -12.39 -7.33 -5.74
N PRO A 2 -12.29 -6.04 -6.10
CA PRO A 2 -11.66 -5.67 -7.36
C PRO A 2 -10.25 -6.27 -7.42
N ASP A 3 -9.84 -6.63 -8.63
CA ASP A 3 -8.47 -7.06 -8.91
C ASP A 3 -7.47 -6.03 -8.36
N PRO A 4 -6.43 -6.43 -7.60
CA PRO A 4 -5.52 -5.50 -6.94
C PRO A 4 -4.84 -4.53 -7.90
N VAL A 5 -4.46 -5.00 -9.10
CA VAL A 5 -3.81 -4.18 -10.13
C VAL A 5 -4.78 -3.13 -10.66
N THR A 6 -6.01 -3.54 -10.94
CA THR A 6 -7.09 -2.64 -11.40
C THR A 6 -7.39 -1.56 -10.36
N PHE A 7 -7.44 -1.92 -9.07
CA PHE A 7 -7.61 -0.94 -7.99
C PHE A 7 -6.44 0.06 -7.96
N LEU A 8 -5.19 -0.42 -7.99
CA LEU A 8 -4.01 0.45 -7.93
C LEU A 8 -3.85 1.36 -9.15
N ALA A 9 -4.25 0.90 -10.34
CA ALA A 9 -4.24 1.70 -11.56
C ALA A 9 -5.30 2.81 -11.54
N GLY A 10 -6.44 2.59 -10.87
CA GLY A 10 -7.52 3.57 -10.76
C GLY A 10 -7.41 4.51 -9.55
N ALA A 11 -6.56 4.19 -8.57
CA ALA A 11 -6.40 5.01 -7.37
C ALA A 11 -5.58 6.29 -7.66
N ALA A 12 -6.03 7.41 -7.09
CA ALA A 12 -5.28 8.66 -7.17
C ALA A 12 -3.94 8.57 -6.39
N LEU A 13 -2.91 9.24 -6.91
CA LEU A 13 -1.67 9.43 -6.14
C LEU A 13 -1.98 10.24 -4.88
N GLY A 14 -1.37 9.86 -3.76
CA GLY A 14 -1.67 10.39 -2.44
C GLY A 14 -2.82 9.68 -1.71
N THR A 15 -3.52 8.73 -2.35
CA THR A 15 -4.47 7.86 -1.65
C THR A 15 -3.73 6.95 -0.66
N ARG A 16 -4.25 6.84 0.56
CA ARG A 16 -3.70 5.93 1.55
C ARG A 16 -4.17 4.51 1.26
N VAL A 17 -3.23 3.60 1.03
CA VAL A 17 -3.49 2.22 0.63
C VAL A 17 -2.78 1.23 1.54
N VAL A 18 -3.30 0.01 1.59
CA VAL A 18 -2.54 -1.18 1.98
C VAL A 18 -2.33 -2.04 0.75
N VAL A 19 -1.09 -2.47 0.54
CA VAL A 19 -0.69 -3.39 -0.53
C VAL A 19 -0.06 -4.61 0.11
N ARG A 20 -0.69 -5.76 -0.06
CA ARG A 20 -0.20 -7.06 0.38
C ARG A 20 0.61 -7.69 -0.74
N THR A 21 1.83 -8.10 -0.43
CA THR A 21 2.72 -8.81 -1.35
C THR A 21 3.09 -10.19 -0.85
N ARG A 22 3.29 -11.12 -1.78
CA ARG A 22 3.86 -12.43 -1.53
C ARG A 22 5.36 -12.30 -1.33
N ILE A 23 5.89 -13.05 -0.37
CA ILE A 23 7.33 -13.22 -0.14
C ILE A 23 7.63 -14.71 0.06
N GLU A 24 8.91 -15.07 0.06
CA GLU A 24 9.30 -16.42 0.45
C GLU A 24 8.77 -16.75 1.85
N GLY A 25 8.01 -17.84 1.94
CA GLY A 25 7.44 -18.31 3.21
C GLY A 25 6.24 -17.52 3.74
N GLY A 26 5.68 -16.55 3.01
CA GLY A 26 4.49 -15.85 3.49
C GLY A 26 4.06 -14.62 2.71
N TYR A 27 3.55 -13.64 3.45
CA TYR A 27 3.04 -12.37 2.92
C TYR A 27 3.48 -11.21 3.82
N THR A 28 3.64 -10.04 3.22
CA THR A 28 3.91 -8.79 3.94
C THR A 28 3.03 -7.66 3.41
N ASP A 29 2.74 -6.69 4.26
CA ASP A 29 1.84 -5.58 3.96
C ASP A 29 2.61 -4.23 3.99
N ALA A 30 2.55 -3.48 2.90
CA ALA A 30 2.98 -2.10 2.83
C ALA A 30 1.76 -1.18 3.03
N VAL A 31 1.79 -0.35 4.07
CA VAL A 31 0.71 0.61 4.37
C VAL A 31 1.26 2.03 4.30
N GLY A 32 0.70 2.85 3.42
CA GLY A 32 1.24 4.17 3.14
C GLY A 32 0.46 4.92 2.07
N TYR A 33 1.08 5.95 1.50
CA TYR A 33 0.48 6.76 0.45
C TYR A 33 0.98 6.32 -0.93
N LEU A 34 0.06 6.15 -1.87
CA LEU A 34 0.40 5.80 -3.25
C LEU A 34 1.21 6.93 -3.90
N ARG A 35 2.40 6.64 -4.42
CA ARG A 35 3.29 7.63 -5.08
C ARG A 35 3.52 7.35 -6.55
N GLU A 36 3.54 6.09 -6.93
CA GLU A 36 3.61 5.68 -8.34
C GLU A 36 2.67 4.50 -8.56
N ALA A 37 1.99 4.50 -9.69
CA ALA A 37 1.00 3.49 -10.07
C ALA A 37 1.58 2.53 -11.16
N PRO A 38 0.89 1.43 -11.50
CA PRO A 38 1.25 0.45 -12.54
C PRO A 38 1.74 1.05 -13.87
N PRO A 39 2.45 0.29 -14.75
CA PRO A 39 2.12 -1.11 -15.10
C PRO A 39 3.02 -2.23 -14.58
N ALA A 40 4.26 -1.97 -14.13
CA ALA A 40 5.19 -3.03 -13.70
C ALA A 40 5.31 -3.11 -12.17
N SER A 41 5.26 -1.96 -11.52
CA SER A 41 5.41 -1.81 -10.07
C SER A 41 4.48 -0.73 -9.55
N VAL A 42 4.38 -0.68 -8.23
CA VAL A 42 3.72 0.38 -7.49
C VAL A 42 4.70 0.90 -6.43
N VAL A 43 4.69 2.21 -6.16
CA VAL A 43 5.49 2.80 -5.08
C VAL A 43 4.58 3.33 -4.00
N VAL A 44 4.83 2.90 -2.76
CA VAL A 44 4.08 3.32 -1.57
C VAL A 44 5.02 4.02 -0.61
N GLU A 45 4.71 5.26 -0.24
CA GLU A 45 5.38 5.98 0.84
C GLU A 45 4.84 5.51 2.19
N THR A 46 5.60 4.61 2.82
CA THR A 46 5.30 4.09 4.16
C THR A 46 5.92 4.97 5.23
N LYS A 47 5.59 4.72 6.51
CA LYS A 47 6.24 5.39 7.65
C LYS A 47 7.77 5.19 7.71
N ARG A 48 8.31 4.17 7.04
CA ARG A 48 9.74 3.84 7.01
C ARG A 48 10.43 4.31 5.73
N GLY A 49 9.73 5.00 4.83
CA GLY A 49 10.22 5.44 3.52
C GLY A 49 9.45 4.82 2.35
N LEU A 50 9.94 5.09 1.15
CA LEU A 50 9.38 4.56 -0.09
C LEU A 50 9.63 3.06 -0.21
N VAL A 51 8.60 2.33 -0.60
CA VAL A 51 8.65 0.90 -0.87
C VAL A 51 8.14 0.66 -2.29
N THR A 52 9.00 0.09 -3.14
CA THR A 52 8.65 -0.34 -4.50
C THR A 52 8.24 -1.81 -4.46
N LEU A 53 7.07 -2.13 -5.01
CA LEU A 53 6.51 -3.48 -5.02
C LEU A 53 6.26 -3.88 -6.48
N ALA A 54 6.76 -5.05 -6.88
CA ALA A 54 6.45 -5.62 -8.19
C ALA A 54 4.99 -6.07 -8.23
N LEU A 55 4.24 -5.75 -9.30
CA LEU A 55 2.83 -6.13 -9.38
C LEU A 55 2.63 -7.64 -9.47
N SER A 56 3.63 -8.39 -9.95
CA SER A 56 3.62 -9.86 -9.95
C SER A 56 3.50 -10.46 -8.55
N ASP A 57 3.94 -9.72 -7.54
CA ASP A 57 3.95 -10.17 -6.15
C ASP A 57 2.74 -9.65 -5.38
N VAL A 58 1.93 -8.75 -5.96
CA VAL A 58 0.76 -8.14 -5.29
C VAL A 58 -0.42 -9.10 -5.29
N GLU A 59 -0.92 -9.41 -4.11
CA GLU A 59 -2.01 -10.37 -3.90
C GLU A 59 -3.30 -9.69 -3.45
N ALA A 60 -3.20 -8.55 -2.76
CA ALA A 60 -4.35 -7.74 -2.39
C ALA A 60 -3.99 -6.26 -2.26
N ALA A 61 -4.91 -5.39 -2.64
CA ALA A 61 -4.80 -3.96 -2.40
C ALA A 61 -6.17 -3.36 -2.07
N LYS A 62 -6.18 -2.37 -1.16
CA LYS A 62 -7.39 -1.57 -0.88
C LYS A 62 -7.02 -0.21 -0.30
N GLU A 63 -7.97 0.72 -0.41
CA GLU A 63 -7.90 1.99 0.30
C GLU A 63 -8.00 1.78 1.81
N VAL A 64 -7.28 2.60 2.57
CA VAL A 64 -7.28 2.61 4.02
C VAL A 64 -7.65 4.01 4.50
N PRO A 65 -8.55 4.15 5.50
CA PRO A 65 -8.86 5.44 6.11
C PRO A 65 -7.60 6.19 6.58
N PRO A 66 -7.64 7.53 6.74
CA PRO A 66 -6.52 8.28 7.30
C PRO A 66 -6.08 7.74 8.68
N PRO A 67 -4.81 7.90 9.08
CA PRO A 67 -4.34 7.45 10.38
C PRO A 67 -5.19 8.05 11.51
N PRO A 68 -5.54 7.28 12.55
CA PRO A 68 -6.25 7.83 13.70
C PRO A 68 -5.41 8.88 14.42
N ALA A 69 -6.08 9.80 15.12
CA ALA A 69 -5.42 10.81 15.93
C ALA A 69 -4.44 10.16 16.95
N PRO A 70 -3.24 10.74 17.19
CA PRO A 70 -2.31 10.23 18.18
C PRO A 70 -2.95 10.15 19.58
N ARG A 71 -2.66 9.09 20.33
CA ARG A 71 -3.09 8.99 21.73
C ARG A 71 -2.33 10.01 22.57
N ALA A 72 -3.01 10.65 23.52
CA ALA A 72 -2.36 11.55 24.48
C ALA A 72 -1.26 10.80 25.26
N PRO A 73 -0.12 11.45 25.56
CA PRO A 73 0.95 10.84 26.34
C PRO A 73 0.44 10.44 27.73
N ARG A 74 0.84 9.25 28.19
CA ARG A 74 0.59 8.83 29.58
C ARG A 74 1.50 9.68 30.47
N ARG A 75 0.93 10.43 31.39
CA ARG A 75 1.66 11.18 32.42
C ARG A 75 2.32 10.23 33.41
#